data_AF-A0A2S5WWY3-F1
#
_entry.id   AF-A0A2S5WWY3-F1
#
_cell.length_a   1.000
_cell.length_b   1.000
_cell.length_c   1.000
_cell.angle_alpha   90.00
_cell.angle_beta   90.00
_cell.angle_gamma   90.00
#
_symmetry.space_group_name_H-M   'P 1'
#
loop_
_entity.id
_entity.type
_entity.pdbx_description
1 polymer ?
#
loop_
_entity_poly.entity_id
_entity_poly.type
_entity_poly.pdbx_seq_one_letter_code
_entity_poly.pdbx_strand_id
1 'polypeptide(L)'
;MRSGSVLKPVFIESARSYLPSSFERTAEAVANGTVLGATAARSGVAQLPVEHDLSAPEMAVQAAKSALLDSAVSADELEAIFYASTFFQGATFWSPAHFIAEARRVTDISEPCRRP
;
A
#
# COMPACT_ATOMS: atom_id res chain seq x y z
N MET A 1 1.55 35.64 25.73
CA MET A 1 1.41 35.87 24.28
C MET A 1 2.00 34.65 23.57
N ARG A 2 1.18 33.65 23.19
CA ARG A 2 1.70 32.47 22.47
C ARG A 2 1.86 32.87 21.00
N SER A 3 3.10 32.83 20.53
CA SER A 3 3.46 33.08 19.13
C SER A 3 2.61 32.18 18.23
N GLY A 4 1.80 32.78 17.36
CA GLY A 4 0.98 32.06 16.40
C GLY A 4 1.88 31.38 15.37
N SER A 5 2.13 30.07 15.56
CA SER A 5 2.80 29.26 14.55
C SER A 5 1.92 29.22 13.30
N VAL A 6 2.41 29.83 12.21
CA VAL A 6 1.88 29.58 10.87
C VAL A 6 2.31 28.15 10.51
N LEU A 7 1.35 27.25 10.42
CA LEU A 7 1.60 25.89 9.96
C LEU A 7 2.11 25.95 8.52
N LYS A 8 3.18 25.21 8.23
CA LYS A 8 3.61 25.01 6.85
C LYS A 8 2.53 24.19 6.12
N PRO A 9 2.21 24.52 4.86
CA PRO A 9 1.25 23.76 4.08
C PRO A 9 1.75 22.32 3.87
N VAL A 10 0.83 21.37 3.96
CA VAL A 10 1.06 19.96 3.64
C VAL A 10 0.51 19.71 2.25
N PHE A 11 1.30 19.03 1.41
CA PHE A 11 0.92 18.67 0.05
C PHE A 11 1.16 17.17 -0.19
N ILE A 12 0.51 16.64 -1.23
CA ILE A 12 0.73 15.28 -1.72
C ILE A 12 1.62 15.40 -2.95
N GLU A 13 2.86 14.95 -2.85
CA GLU A 13 3.81 14.96 -3.97
C GLU A 13 3.39 13.97 -5.06
N SER A 14 3.03 12.74 -4.65
CA SER A 14 2.54 11.71 -5.55
C SER A 14 1.62 10.72 -4.80
N ALA A 15 0.77 10.05 -5.56
CA ALA A 15 -0.09 8.99 -5.04
C ALA A 15 -0.24 7.89 -6.09
N ARG A 16 0.01 6.64 -5.68
CA ARG A 16 -0.14 5.45 -6.52
C ARG A 16 -0.81 4.33 -5.75
N SER A 17 -1.53 3.50 -6.48
CA SER A 17 -2.08 2.24 -6.01
C SER A 17 -1.42 1.08 -6.74
N TYR A 18 -1.35 -0.06 -6.07
CA TYR A 18 -1.11 -1.35 -6.70
C TYR A 18 -2.45 -2.08 -6.69
N LEU A 19 -2.92 -2.47 -7.88
CA LEU A 19 -4.08 -3.34 -8.04
C LEU A 19 -3.62 -4.60 -8.78
N PRO A 20 -3.90 -5.80 -8.25
CA PRO A 20 -3.63 -7.05 -8.95
C PRO A 20 -4.28 -7.09 -10.33
N SER A 21 -3.65 -7.82 -11.26
CA SER A 21 -4.22 -8.03 -12.60
C SER A 21 -5.30 -9.11 -12.61
N SER A 22 -5.27 -10.04 -11.64
CA SER A 22 -6.31 -11.04 -11.41
C SER A 22 -7.52 -10.44 -10.72
N PHE A 23 -8.69 -10.98 -11.04
CA PHE A 23 -9.97 -10.53 -10.49
C PHE A 23 -10.94 -11.70 -10.35
N GLU A 24 -11.81 -11.59 -9.35
CA GLU A 24 -12.98 -12.45 -9.20
C GLU A 24 -14.24 -11.68 -9.57
N ARG A 25 -15.15 -12.31 -10.32
CA ARG A 25 -16.40 -11.69 -10.74
C ARG A 25 -17.52 -12.04 -9.79
N THR A 26 -18.33 -11.05 -9.43
CA THR A 26 -19.48 -11.24 -8.54
C THR A 26 -20.48 -12.25 -9.11
N ALA A 27 -20.69 -12.26 -10.44
CA ALA A 27 -21.57 -13.22 -11.08
C ALA A 27 -21.11 -14.69 -10.86
N GLU A 28 -19.81 -14.93 -10.93
CA GLU A 28 -19.22 -16.27 -10.69
C GLU A 28 -19.27 -16.61 -9.20
N ALA A 29 -18.97 -15.65 -8.32
CA ALA A 29 -19.06 -15.85 -6.87
C ALA A 29 -20.49 -16.18 -6.41
N VAL A 30 -21.52 -15.60 -7.05
CA VAL A 30 -22.93 -15.94 -6.80
C VAL A 30 -23.27 -17.32 -7.37
N ALA A 31 -22.86 -17.61 -8.61
CA ALA A 31 -23.10 -18.90 -9.24
C ALA A 31 -22.48 -20.06 -8.45
N ASN A 32 -21.30 -19.84 -7.86
CA ASN A 32 -20.56 -20.81 -7.07
C ASN A 32 -20.97 -20.84 -5.59
N GLY A 33 -21.90 -19.98 -5.16
CA GLY A 33 -22.42 -19.94 -3.79
C GLY A 33 -21.50 -19.28 -2.76
N THR A 34 -20.35 -18.74 -3.17
CA THR A 34 -19.41 -18.02 -2.28
C THR A 34 -19.98 -16.70 -1.77
N VAL A 35 -20.85 -16.06 -2.55
CA VAL A 35 -21.53 -14.81 -2.19
C VAL A 35 -23.04 -14.94 -2.39
N LEU A 36 -23.81 -14.55 -1.39
CA LEU A 36 -25.27 -14.50 -1.50
C LEU A 36 -25.71 -13.40 -2.49
N GLY A 37 -26.69 -13.70 -3.35
CA GLY A 37 -27.22 -12.73 -4.31
C GLY A 37 -27.70 -11.42 -3.68
N ALA A 38 -28.30 -11.47 -2.50
CA ALA A 38 -28.69 -10.27 -1.75
C ALA A 38 -27.48 -9.42 -1.30
N THR A 39 -26.38 -10.07 -0.91
CA THR A 39 -25.12 -9.40 -0.56
C THR A 39 -24.49 -8.77 -1.79
N ALA A 40 -24.43 -9.50 -2.91
CA ALA A 40 -23.96 -9.00 -4.19
C ALA A 40 -24.74 -7.75 -4.63
N ALA A 41 -26.07 -7.83 -4.65
CA ALA A 41 -26.95 -6.72 -5.02
C ALA A 41 -26.77 -5.49 -4.12
N ARG A 42 -26.63 -5.69 -2.80
CA ARG A 42 -26.39 -4.59 -1.85
C ARG A 42 -25.02 -3.93 -2.02
N SER A 43 -23.99 -4.70 -2.38
CA SER A 43 -22.64 -4.17 -2.57
C SER A 43 -22.47 -3.33 -3.84
N GLY A 44 -23.22 -3.65 -4.90
CA GLY A 44 -23.06 -3.03 -6.22
C GLY A 44 -21.72 -3.35 -6.91
N VAL A 45 -20.90 -4.25 -6.36
CA VAL A 45 -19.58 -4.60 -6.90
C VAL A 45 -19.74 -5.61 -8.02
N ALA A 46 -19.14 -5.34 -9.19
CA ALA A 46 -19.16 -6.25 -10.33
C ALA A 46 -17.99 -7.25 -10.34
N GLN A 47 -16.81 -6.80 -9.90
CA GLN A 47 -15.59 -7.57 -9.81
C GLN A 47 -14.67 -6.99 -8.73
N LEU A 48 -13.80 -7.82 -8.18
CA LEU A 48 -12.79 -7.41 -7.20
C LEU A 48 -11.41 -7.89 -7.65
N PRO A 49 -10.37 -7.02 -7.66
CA PRO A 49 -9.00 -7.49 -7.82
C PRO A 49 -8.62 -8.43 -6.68
N VAL A 50 -7.99 -9.55 -7.01
CA VAL A 50 -7.55 -10.55 -6.03
C VAL A 50 -6.08 -10.83 -6.25
N GLU A 51 -5.29 -10.77 -5.19
CA GLU A 51 -3.88 -11.13 -5.19
C GLU A 51 -3.71 -12.51 -4.56
N HIS A 52 -2.90 -13.35 -5.18
CA HIS A 52 -2.65 -14.72 -4.71
C HIS A 52 -1.20 -14.92 -4.26
N ASP A 53 -0.27 -14.12 -4.79
CA ASP A 53 1.17 -14.33 -4.58
C ASP A 53 1.74 -13.30 -3.59
N LEU A 54 1.27 -12.06 -3.63
CA LEU A 54 1.76 -10.99 -2.76
C LEU A 54 0.90 -10.82 -1.51
N SER A 55 1.57 -10.70 -0.37
CA SER A 55 0.96 -10.18 0.85
C SER A 55 0.62 -8.69 0.72
N ALA A 56 -0.29 -8.18 1.55
CA ALA A 56 -0.63 -6.76 1.50
C ALA A 56 0.55 -5.79 1.75
N PRO A 57 1.51 -6.08 2.66
CA PRO A 57 2.71 -5.26 2.77
C PRO A 57 3.55 -5.26 1.48
N GLU A 58 3.63 -6.37 0.76
CA GLU A 58 4.34 -6.44 -0.53
C GLU A 58 3.61 -5.63 -1.61
N MET A 59 2.29 -5.71 -1.68
CA MET A 59 1.49 -4.83 -2.55
C MET A 59 1.69 -3.35 -2.21
N ALA A 60 1.75 -3.00 -0.92
CA ALA A 60 2.06 -1.65 -0.47
C ALA A 60 3.46 -1.22 -0.91
N VAL A 61 4.46 -2.11 -0.87
CA VAL A 61 5.80 -1.85 -1.42
C VAL A 61 5.72 -1.52 -2.92
N GLN A 62 4.96 -2.27 -3.71
CA GLN A 62 4.82 -1.99 -5.15
C GLN A 62 4.18 -0.62 -5.39
N ALA A 63 3.08 -0.30 -4.69
CA ALA A 63 2.42 1.00 -4.78
C ALA A 63 3.37 2.14 -4.40
N ALA A 64 4.12 1.94 -3.31
CA ALA A 64 5.08 2.90 -2.82
C ALA A 64 6.21 3.12 -3.85
N LYS A 65 6.75 2.05 -4.46
CA LYS A 65 7.78 2.14 -5.53
C LYS A 65 7.31 3.01 -6.68
N SER A 66 6.11 2.74 -7.19
CA SER A 66 5.50 3.56 -8.24
C SER A 66 5.35 5.02 -7.81
N ALA A 67 4.92 5.29 -6.57
CA ALA A 67 4.76 6.66 -6.08
C ALA A 67 6.09 7.42 -6.05
N LEU A 68 7.21 6.79 -5.64
CA LEU A 68 8.52 7.45 -5.66
C LEU A 68 9.04 7.70 -7.07
N LEU A 69 8.77 6.81 -8.02
CA LEU A 69 9.20 7.01 -9.41
C LEU A 69 8.55 8.25 -10.05
N ASP A 70 7.37 8.64 -9.59
CA ASP A 70 6.66 9.85 -10.06
C ASP A 70 6.89 11.09 -9.19
N SER A 71 7.65 10.95 -8.09
CA SER A 71 7.92 12.00 -7.11
C SER A 71 9.25 12.70 -7.44
N ALA A 72 9.36 14.00 -7.14
CA ALA A 72 10.65 14.70 -7.18
C ALA A 72 11.55 14.37 -5.98
N VAL A 73 11.00 13.76 -4.92
CA VAL A 73 11.69 13.41 -3.67
C VAL A 73 12.37 12.03 -3.79
N SER A 74 13.64 11.95 -3.39
CA SER A 74 14.40 10.70 -3.33
C SER A 74 13.92 9.80 -2.20
N ALA A 75 14.11 8.48 -2.34
CA ALA A 75 13.84 7.52 -1.27
C ALA A 75 14.65 7.84 0.02
N ASP A 76 15.85 8.38 -0.11
CA ASP A 76 16.75 8.70 1.01
C ASP A 76 16.32 9.94 1.81
N GLU A 77 15.47 10.78 1.22
CA GLU A 77 14.93 11.97 1.87
C GLU A 77 13.69 11.64 2.74
N LEU A 78 13.23 10.38 2.72
CA LEU A 78 12.11 9.93 3.52
C LEU A 78 12.53 9.69 4.97
N GLU A 79 12.11 10.58 5.87
CA GLU A 79 12.39 10.46 7.31
C GLU A 79 11.39 9.55 8.05
N ALA A 80 10.22 9.29 7.47
CA ALA A 80 9.17 8.52 8.12
C ALA A 80 8.28 7.75 7.14
N ILE A 81 7.77 6.59 7.59
CA ILE A 81 6.77 5.78 6.89
C ILE A 81 5.59 5.53 7.81
N PHE A 82 4.39 5.84 7.30
CA PHE A 82 3.13 5.58 7.99
C PHE A 82 2.37 4.50 7.22
N TYR A 83 2.15 3.35 7.87
CA TYR A 83 1.32 2.28 7.33
C TYR A 83 -0.04 2.28 8.02
N ALA A 84 -1.11 2.51 7.25
CA ALA A 84 -2.48 2.53 7.74
C ALA A 84 -3.28 1.39 7.08
N SER A 85 -3.84 0.50 7.90
CA SER A 85 -4.67 -0.62 7.43
C SER A 85 -5.84 -0.86 8.38
N THR A 86 -7.02 -1.17 7.84
CA THR A 86 -8.24 -1.48 8.60
C THR A 86 -8.48 -2.98 8.79
N PHE A 87 -7.80 -3.83 8.01
CA PHE A 87 -7.96 -5.28 8.05
C PHE A 87 -6.74 -5.96 8.67
N PHE A 88 -6.96 -7.15 9.25
CA PHE A 88 -5.90 -7.99 9.79
C PHE A 88 -4.94 -8.43 8.68
N GLN A 89 -3.64 -8.15 8.82
CA GLN A 89 -2.61 -8.40 7.81
C GLN A 89 -1.68 -9.57 8.17
N GLY A 90 -2.13 -10.48 9.03
CA GLY A 90 -1.31 -11.57 9.55
C GLY A 90 -0.74 -11.29 10.93
N ALA A 91 0.50 -11.71 11.18
CA ALA A 91 1.08 -11.84 12.52
C ALA A 91 0.76 -10.68 13.48
N THR A 92 0.12 -10.99 14.60
CA THR A 92 -0.09 -10.06 15.70
C THR A 92 1.28 -9.56 16.18
N PHE A 93 1.41 -8.24 16.37
CA PHE A 93 2.64 -7.55 16.81
C PHE A 93 3.77 -7.34 15.77
N TRP A 94 3.57 -7.67 14.49
CA TRP A 94 4.49 -7.24 13.42
C TRP A 94 4.17 -5.80 12.96
N SER A 95 5.19 -5.04 12.54
CA SER A 95 5.01 -3.69 11.98
C SER A 95 5.25 -3.70 10.46
N PRO A 96 4.18 -3.66 9.63
CA PRO A 96 4.31 -3.59 8.17
C PRO A 96 5.11 -2.36 7.71
N ALA A 97 5.11 -1.27 8.48
CA ALA A 97 5.91 -0.09 8.17
C ALA A 97 7.42 -0.41 8.12
N HIS A 98 7.93 -1.25 9.02
CA HIS A 98 9.34 -1.66 9.03
C HIS A 98 9.68 -2.57 7.83
N PHE A 99 8.76 -3.46 7.45
CA PHE A 99 8.90 -4.27 6.24
C PHE A 99 9.03 -3.39 4.99
N ILE A 100 8.15 -2.40 4.86
CA ILE A 100 8.16 -1.48 3.73
C ILE A 100 9.45 -0.64 3.74
N ALA A 101 9.84 -0.10 4.90
CA ALA A 101 11.08 0.66 5.04
C ALA A 101 12.32 -0.13 4.58
N GLU A 102 12.39 -1.42 4.93
CA GLU A 102 13.49 -2.27 4.49
C GLU A 102 13.43 -2.57 2.99
N ALA A 103 12.25 -2.90 2.45
CA ALA A 103 12.08 -3.18 1.03
C ALA A 103 12.35 -1.96 0.12
N ARG A 104 12.21 -0.73 0.64
CA ARG A 104 12.62 0.51 -0.03
C ARG A 104 14.13 0.57 -0.23
N ARG A 105 14.91 0.18 0.78
CA ARG A 105 16.37 0.16 0.69
C ARG A 105 16.86 -0.80 -0.39
N VAL A 106 16.11 -1.87 -0.68
CA VAL A 106 16.44 -2.81 -1.77
C VAL A 106 16.31 -2.17 -3.16
N THR A 107 15.50 -1.12 -3.31
CA THR A 107 15.43 -0.34 -4.57
C THR A 107 16.45 0.78 -4.68
N ASP A 108 17.17 1.07 -3.60
CA ASP A 108 18.29 1.99 -3.59
C ASP A 108 19.60 1.19 -3.75
N ILE A 109 19.95 0.90 -5.01
CA ILE A 109 21.25 0.30 -5.38
C ILE A 109 22.32 1.39 -5.63
N SER A 110 22.16 2.59 -5.05
CA SER A 110 23.19 3.62 -5.00
C SER A 110 24.19 3.29 -3.88
N GLU A 111 25.20 2.49 -4.22
CA GLU A 111 26.34 2.07 -3.40
C GLU A 111 26.10 0.94 -2.36
N PRO A 112 26.91 -0.14 -2.39
CA PRO A 112 26.93 -1.10 -1.29
C PRO A 112 27.53 -0.43 -0.05
N CYS A 113 26.77 -0.47 1.05
CA CYS A 113 27.21 -0.17 2.40
C CYS A 113 28.60 -0.77 2.68
N ARG A 114 29.66 0.05 2.67
CA ARG A 114 30.93 -0.30 3.33
C ARG A 114 30.66 -0.27 4.83
N ARG A 115 30.50 -1.45 5.43
CA ARG A 115 30.62 -1.59 6.88
C ARG A 115 32.09 -1.43 7.29
N PRO A 116 32.36 -0.86 8.48
CA PRO A 116 33.71 -0.73 9.03
C PRO A 116 34.36 -2.09 9.32
#